data_AF-A0AA85JBR7-F1
#
_entry.id   AF-A0AA85JBR7-F1
#
_cell.length_a   1.000
_cell.length_b   1.000
_cell.length_c   1.000
_cell.angle_alpha   90.00
_cell.angle_beta   90.00
_cell.angle_gamma   90.00
#
_symmetry.space_group_name_H-M   'P 1'
#
loop_
_entity.id
_entity.type
_entity.pdbx_description
1 polymer ?
#
loop_
_entity_poly.entity_id
_entity_poly.type
_entity_poly.pdbx_seq_one_letter_code
_entity_poly.pdbx_strand_id
1 'polypeptide(L)'
;MSDDKRIVPWIDANEFSNVARHVSSMEVCELDMARKAIEVWLCRMPASKIPRSIVCTYELLNGYLERSSQSMALALMRFVSLVSSESQDRERPSFALPILSLARKAGLPSWLADLRNDVAHGTMPSTDVLESAFWWSLRYLGDFWMLNVKYHEERMIELGNMLKSYSSMICSYLERLLQGEEIAMQSDLIEAFTSRLSPLCLLYVTDHVCYHGCDLLASGCALGDIVEIQAKNLKPLLSFLQSYKLLNELVMQFILGLEDDDSSFMDIRLSWCVGWVKAISHKSGGTILCDYVDKLVIDWRLAFNHVLNCVCDKFEELVVALLSTRDPPVSDEKLEMIKSHINVFYGYGISNVHEDIRTGPQPRSQWNLSKSLSWSEKPLGALMNLRNNLYSLTFISAQDASTSGQHKRVPAHDTEGGRQIC
;
A
#
# COMPACT_ATOMS: atom_id res chain seq x y z
N MET A 1 24.50 -2.18 -5.79
CA MET A 1 24.13 -0.77 -5.54
C MET A 1 23.30 -0.74 -4.27
N SER A 2 23.63 0.15 -3.32
CA SER A 2 22.91 0.25 -2.05
C SER A 2 21.46 0.62 -2.31
N ASP A 3 20.54 -0.32 -2.06
CA ASP A 3 19.11 -0.11 -2.09
C ASP A 3 18.75 0.78 -0.90
N ASP A 4 18.95 2.09 -1.03
CA ASP A 4 18.75 3.08 0.03
C ASP A 4 17.24 3.32 0.21
N LYS A 5 16.57 2.26 0.69
CA LYS A 5 15.14 2.23 1.01
C LYS A 5 14.92 3.14 2.21
N ARG A 6 14.50 4.37 1.93
CA ARG A 6 14.05 5.29 2.97
C ARG A 6 12.64 4.91 3.40
N ILE A 7 12.52 4.42 4.64
CA ILE A 7 11.22 4.19 5.28
C ILE A 7 10.59 5.54 5.58
N VAL A 8 9.30 5.69 5.27
CA VAL A 8 8.50 6.90 5.47
C VAL A 8 7.20 6.56 6.20
N PRO A 9 6.57 7.51 6.93
CA PRO A 9 5.35 7.25 7.69
C PRO A 9 4.05 7.43 6.90
N TRP A 10 4.10 8.03 5.71
CA TRP A 10 2.98 8.10 4.78
C TRP A 10 2.90 6.84 3.92
N ILE A 11 1.70 6.51 3.46
CA ILE A 11 1.39 5.33 2.65
C ILE A 11 1.99 5.45 1.25
N ASP A 12 1.85 6.63 0.64
CA ASP A 12 2.29 6.91 -0.73
C ASP A 12 2.56 8.41 -0.95
N ALA A 13 3.06 8.75 -2.13
CA ALA A 13 3.33 10.13 -2.51
C ALA A 13 2.04 10.99 -2.55
N ASN A 14 0.88 10.38 -2.78
CA ASN A 14 -0.39 11.09 -2.86
C ASN A 14 -0.87 11.56 -1.48
N GLU A 15 -0.75 10.72 -0.44
CA GLU A 15 -1.00 11.13 0.94
C GLU A 15 -0.11 12.32 1.33
N PHE A 16 1.19 12.25 1.00
CA PHE A 16 2.11 13.36 1.25
C PHE A 16 1.68 14.65 0.54
N SER A 17 1.38 14.58 -0.76
CA SER A 17 0.91 15.72 -1.55
C SER A 17 -0.41 16.30 -1.05
N ASN A 18 -1.31 15.46 -0.55
CA ASN A 18 -2.56 15.92 0.05
C ASN A 18 -2.33 16.71 1.32
N VAL A 19 -1.47 16.21 2.22
CA VAL A 19 -1.09 16.95 3.43
C VAL A 19 -0.40 18.27 3.08
N ALA A 20 0.51 18.29 2.09
CA ALA A 20 1.15 19.51 1.62
C ALA A 20 0.15 20.57 1.13
N ARG A 21 -0.89 20.14 0.39
CA ARG A 21 -1.98 21.01 -0.06
C ARG A 21 -2.78 21.57 1.11
N HIS A 22 -3.14 20.72 2.07
CA HIS A 22 -3.86 21.12 3.27
C HIS A 22 -3.07 22.15 4.10
N VAL A 23 -1.77 21.93 4.30
CA VAL A 23 -0.86 22.88 4.98
C VAL A 23 -0.80 24.23 4.25
N SER A 24 -0.81 24.21 2.91
CA SER A 24 -0.67 25.41 2.08
C SER A 24 -1.98 26.20 1.91
N SER A 25 -3.12 25.59 2.22
CA SER A 25 -4.45 26.19 2.02
C SER A 25 -4.71 27.43 2.87
N MET A 26 -4.02 27.55 4.02
CA MET A 26 -4.28 28.56 5.06
C MET A 26 -5.70 28.55 5.66
N GLU A 27 -6.53 27.55 5.30
CA GLU A 27 -7.90 27.43 5.79
C GLU A 27 -7.96 26.56 7.04
N VAL A 28 -8.66 27.01 8.09
CA VAL A 28 -8.66 26.35 9.40
C VAL A 28 -9.07 24.87 9.32
N CYS A 29 -10.09 24.55 8.51
CA CYS A 29 -10.57 23.17 8.36
C CYS A 29 -9.51 22.27 7.70
N GLU A 30 -8.84 22.79 6.66
CA GLU A 30 -7.79 22.07 5.93
C GLU A 30 -6.55 21.90 6.81
N LEU A 31 -6.17 22.92 7.59
CA LEU A 31 -5.08 22.83 8.57
C LEU A 31 -5.32 21.75 9.62
N ASP A 32 -6.56 21.56 10.10
CA ASP A 32 -6.89 20.47 11.01
C ASP A 32 -6.81 19.08 10.33
N MET A 33 -7.14 18.98 9.04
CA MET A 33 -6.91 17.74 8.28
C MET A 33 -5.42 17.41 8.18
N ALA A 34 -4.57 18.40 7.86
CA ALA A 34 -3.12 18.23 7.87
C ALA A 34 -2.60 17.79 9.24
N ARG A 35 -3.06 18.45 10.31
CA ARG A 35 -2.67 18.13 11.70
C ARG A 35 -2.95 16.66 12.03
N LYS A 36 -4.18 16.18 11.76
CA LYS A 36 -4.60 14.79 12.02
C LYS A 36 -3.81 13.78 11.21
N ALA A 37 -3.51 14.07 9.94
CA ALA A 37 -2.70 13.18 9.12
C ALA A 37 -1.26 13.05 9.65
N ILE A 38 -0.63 14.18 10.02
CA ILE A 38 0.72 14.17 10.59
C ILE A 38 0.73 13.49 11.97
N GLU A 39 -0.33 13.62 12.77
CA GLU A 39 -0.50 12.90 14.03
C GLU A 39 -0.43 11.38 13.85
N VAL A 40 -1.11 10.86 12.82
CA VAL A 40 -1.03 9.44 12.45
C VAL A 40 0.40 9.07 12.04
N TRP A 41 1.10 9.92 11.30
CA TRP A 41 2.49 9.67 10.91
C TRP A 41 3.43 9.57 12.12
N LEU A 42 3.23 10.43 13.11
CA LEU A 42 3.99 10.41 14.38
C LEU A 42 3.69 9.15 15.21
N CYS A 43 2.53 8.53 15.04
CA CYS A 43 2.21 7.23 15.65
C CYS A 43 2.89 6.05 14.94
N ARG A 44 3.07 6.14 13.62
CA ARG A 44 3.69 5.08 12.78
C ARG A 44 5.21 5.03 12.93
N MET A 45 5.84 6.17 13.22
CA MET A 45 7.29 6.29 13.23
C MET A 45 7.76 7.24 14.35
N PRO A 46 8.86 6.91 15.06
CA PRO A 46 9.42 7.83 16.06
C PRO A 46 9.71 9.20 15.47
N ALA A 47 9.37 10.27 16.19
CA ALA A 47 9.60 11.66 15.75
C ALA A 47 11.07 11.93 15.37
N SER A 48 12.04 11.21 15.95
CA SER A 48 13.46 11.30 15.62
C SER A 48 13.82 10.79 14.22
N LYS A 49 12.93 10.04 13.58
CA LYS A 49 13.09 9.51 12.21
C LYS A 49 12.26 10.28 11.17
N ILE A 50 11.39 11.18 11.64
CA ILE A 50 10.57 12.05 10.80
C ILE A 50 11.32 13.36 10.55
N PRO A 51 11.29 13.93 9.33
CA PRO A 51 11.87 15.24 9.06
C PRO A 51 11.42 16.32 10.06
N ARG A 52 12.36 17.11 10.57
CA ARG A 52 12.07 18.18 11.54
C ARG A 52 11.01 19.15 11.03
N SER A 53 10.99 19.46 9.73
CA SER A 53 9.97 20.32 9.12
C SER A 53 8.55 19.80 9.30
N ILE A 54 8.34 18.48 9.23
CA ILE A 54 7.02 17.84 9.47
C ILE A 54 6.64 17.94 10.94
N VAL A 55 7.59 17.66 11.85
CA VAL A 55 7.37 17.78 13.30
C VAL A 55 7.05 19.23 13.68
N CYS A 56 7.81 20.21 13.17
CA CYS A 56 7.55 21.63 13.37
C CYS A 56 6.17 22.03 12.83
N THR A 57 5.78 21.53 11.66
CA THR A 57 4.45 21.78 11.10
C THR A 57 3.37 21.29 12.07
N TYR A 58 3.46 20.06 12.54
CA TYR A 58 2.49 19.51 13.50
C TYR A 58 2.38 20.33 14.80
N GLU A 59 3.51 20.68 15.40
CA GLU A 59 3.53 21.46 16.66
C GLU A 59 2.92 22.86 16.46
N LEU A 60 3.23 23.52 15.33
CA LEU A 60 2.64 24.80 14.98
C LEU A 60 1.12 24.69 14.78
N LEU A 61 0.65 23.68 14.05
CA LEU A 61 -0.77 23.44 13.81
C LEU A 61 -1.52 23.14 15.11
N ASN A 62 -0.96 22.29 15.97
CA ASN A 62 -1.52 22.02 17.30
C ASN A 62 -1.65 23.32 18.11
N GLY A 63 -0.56 24.08 18.23
CA GLY A 63 -0.57 25.32 19.01
C GLY A 63 -1.57 26.36 18.51
N TYR A 64 -1.74 26.47 17.19
CA TYR A 64 -2.71 27.36 16.57
C TYR A 64 -4.15 26.88 16.77
N LEU A 65 -4.43 25.60 16.51
CA LEU A 65 -5.79 25.04 16.55
C LEU A 65 -6.33 24.85 17.97
N GLU A 66 -5.45 24.67 18.96
CA GLU A 66 -5.83 24.68 20.39
C GLU A 66 -6.28 26.06 20.88
N ARG A 67 -6.03 27.14 20.11
CA ARG A 67 -6.33 28.53 20.49
C ARG A 67 -5.72 28.93 21.83
N SER A 68 -4.53 28.40 22.13
CA SER A 68 -3.79 28.62 23.37
C SER A 68 -2.51 29.40 23.07
N SER A 69 -2.40 30.62 23.60
CA SER A 69 -1.19 31.45 23.45
C SER A 69 0.05 30.75 24.00
N GLN A 70 -0.09 29.98 25.09
CA GLN A 70 0.98 29.19 25.69
C GLN A 70 1.45 28.09 24.72
N SER A 71 0.51 27.32 24.17
CA SER A 71 0.82 26.23 23.23
C SER A 71 1.48 26.78 21.97
N MET A 72 0.95 27.89 21.43
CA MET A 72 1.50 28.57 20.26
C MET A 72 2.92 29.12 20.50
N ALA A 73 3.16 29.75 21.65
CA ALA A 73 4.47 30.26 22.03
C ALA A 73 5.52 29.14 22.14
N LEU A 74 5.17 28.00 22.74
CA LEU A 74 6.04 26.83 22.84
C LEU A 74 6.32 26.21 21.46
N ALA A 75 5.30 26.10 20.61
CA ALA A 75 5.45 25.59 19.25
C ALA A 75 6.39 26.49 18.41
N LEU A 76 6.24 27.81 18.50
CA LEU A 76 7.08 28.79 17.81
C LEU A 76 8.52 28.78 18.33
N MET A 77 8.71 28.73 19.64
CA MET A 77 10.04 28.56 20.26
C MET A 77 10.71 27.30 19.71
N ARG A 78 9.98 26.18 19.64
CA ARG A 78 10.50 24.90 19.15
C ARG A 78 10.84 24.96 17.66
N PHE A 79 9.97 25.57 16.85
CA PHE A 79 10.22 25.82 15.43
C PHE A 79 11.52 26.59 15.22
N VAL A 80 11.67 27.77 15.85
CA VAL A 80 12.87 28.61 15.71
C VAL A 80 14.11 27.85 16.17
N SER A 81 14.02 27.12 17.29
CA SER A 81 15.14 26.35 17.83
C SER A 81 15.57 25.21 16.89
N LEU A 82 14.63 24.45 16.33
CA LEU A 82 14.93 23.31 15.46
C LEU A 82 15.42 23.72 14.07
N VAL A 83 14.83 24.76 13.47
CA VAL A 83 15.22 25.24 12.13
C VAL A 83 16.59 25.91 12.17
N SER A 84 16.85 26.75 13.17
CA SER A 84 18.13 27.45 13.29
C SER A 84 19.30 26.51 13.60
N SER A 85 19.08 25.45 14.39
CA SER A 85 20.12 24.50 14.80
C SER A 85 20.40 23.38 13.79
N GLU A 86 19.61 23.22 12.73
CA GLU A 86 19.72 22.06 11.83
C GLU A 86 21.12 21.89 11.21
N SER A 87 21.71 22.97 10.72
CA SER A 87 23.07 22.94 10.14
C SER A 87 24.14 22.63 11.20
N GLN A 88 24.00 23.20 12.40
CA GLN A 88 24.92 22.97 13.51
C GLN A 88 24.87 21.52 14.00
N ASP A 89 23.67 20.97 14.20
CA ASP A 89 23.47 19.61 14.70
C ASP A 89 24.03 18.55 13.76
N ARG A 90 23.99 18.80 12.44
CA ARG A 90 24.50 17.89 11.42
C ARG A 90 26.01 18.01 11.21
N GLU A 91 26.55 19.22 11.22
CA GLU A 91 27.93 19.47 10.78
C GLU A 91 28.91 19.71 11.93
N ARG A 92 28.46 20.25 13.07
CA ARG A 92 29.31 20.69 14.18
C ARG A 92 28.60 20.51 15.54
N PRO A 93 28.31 19.26 15.96
CA PRO A 93 27.55 19.01 17.20
C PRO A 93 28.27 19.46 18.49
N SER A 94 29.58 19.73 18.43
CA SER A 94 30.41 20.09 19.59
C SER A 94 30.56 21.60 19.84
N PHE A 95 29.94 22.47 19.03
CA PHE A 95 30.10 23.92 19.16
C PHE A 95 28.75 24.64 19.19
N ALA A 96 28.47 25.32 20.30
CA ALA A 96 27.24 26.11 20.45
C ALA A 96 27.43 27.52 19.86
N LEU A 97 26.66 27.84 18.82
CA LEU A 97 26.59 29.19 18.26
C LEU A 97 25.41 29.98 18.85
N PRO A 98 25.50 31.32 18.92
CA PRO A 98 24.37 32.15 19.33
C PRO A 98 23.15 31.96 18.44
N ILE A 99 21.96 31.85 19.04
CA ILE A 99 20.69 31.61 18.33
C ILE A 99 20.43 32.64 17.22
N LEU A 100 20.76 33.91 17.44
CA LEU A 100 20.61 34.96 16.43
C LEU A 100 21.48 34.71 15.19
N SER A 101 22.70 34.19 15.38
CA SER A 101 23.59 33.84 14.28
C SER A 101 23.05 32.62 13.51
N LEU A 102 22.49 31.65 14.22
CA LEU A 102 21.91 30.44 13.63
C LEU A 102 20.63 30.75 12.84
N ALA A 103 19.74 31.55 13.44
CA ALA A 103 18.51 32.02 12.81
C ALA A 103 18.80 32.78 11.52
N ARG A 104 19.77 33.69 11.54
CA ARG A 104 20.20 34.44 10.34
C ARG A 104 20.72 33.50 9.24
N LYS A 105 21.50 32.48 9.59
CA LYS A 105 22.00 31.48 8.63
C LYS A 105 20.87 30.63 8.02
N ALA A 106 19.86 30.33 8.81
CA ALA A 106 18.66 29.62 8.35
C ALA A 106 17.67 30.52 7.57
N GLY A 107 17.98 31.81 7.38
CA GLY A 107 17.10 32.75 6.68
C GLY A 107 15.91 33.21 7.52
N LEU A 108 15.93 33.01 8.84
CA LEU A 108 14.89 33.49 9.74
C LEU A 108 15.08 34.99 10.03
N PRO A 109 14.01 35.80 10.07
CA PRO A 109 14.08 37.19 10.47
C PRO A 109 14.46 37.32 11.95
N SER A 110 15.15 38.40 12.31
CA SER A 110 15.66 38.61 13.67
C SER A 110 14.56 38.60 14.73
N TRP A 111 13.38 39.16 14.42
CA TRP A 111 12.27 39.24 15.36
C TRP A 111 11.72 37.86 15.79
N LEU A 112 11.91 36.79 15.00
CA LEU A 112 11.56 35.43 15.42
C LEU A 112 12.59 34.86 16.42
N ALA A 113 13.86 35.23 16.27
CA ALA A 113 14.88 34.87 17.25
C ALA A 113 14.65 35.62 18.58
N ASP A 114 14.23 36.88 18.51
CA ASP A 114 13.86 37.70 19.66
C ASP A 114 12.62 37.11 20.36
N LEU A 115 11.56 36.79 19.59
CA LEU A 115 10.36 36.12 20.10
C LEU A 115 10.69 34.82 20.85
N ARG A 116 11.57 33.99 20.29
CA ARG A 116 12.02 32.76 20.96
C ARG A 116 12.72 33.06 22.28
N ASN A 117 13.55 34.11 22.35
CA ASN A 117 14.25 34.48 23.57
C ASN A 117 13.27 35.01 24.62
N ASP A 118 12.30 35.83 24.23
CA ASP A 118 11.26 36.34 25.11
C ASP A 118 10.50 35.17 25.77
N VAL A 119 10.04 34.20 24.97
CA VAL A 119 9.37 33.00 25.48
C VAL A 119 10.30 32.19 26.40
N ALA A 120 11.59 32.08 26.08
CA ALA A 120 12.58 31.35 26.89
C ALA A 120 12.81 31.98 28.27
N HIS A 121 12.71 33.30 28.33
CA HIS A 121 12.84 34.07 29.56
C HIS A 121 11.51 34.23 30.32
N GLY A 122 10.44 33.59 29.85
CA GLY A 122 9.13 33.60 30.49
C GLY A 122 8.26 34.80 30.12
N THR A 123 8.68 35.61 29.15
CA THR A 123 7.91 36.73 28.62
C THR A 123 6.97 36.21 27.53
N MET A 124 5.66 36.31 27.76
CA MET A 124 4.64 35.90 26.79
C MET A 124 4.40 37.01 25.76
N PRO A 125 4.64 36.77 24.46
CA PRO A 125 4.28 37.73 23.41
C PRO A 125 2.75 37.91 23.31
N SER A 126 2.31 39.02 22.71
CA SER A 126 0.89 39.22 22.44
C SER A 126 0.36 38.22 21.40
N THR A 127 -0.94 37.95 21.44
CA THR A 127 -1.60 37.04 20.50
C THR A 127 -1.35 37.44 19.04
N ASP A 128 -1.41 38.73 18.71
CA ASP A 128 -1.16 39.23 17.34
C ASP A 128 0.25 38.91 16.85
N VAL A 129 1.24 39.01 17.75
CA VAL A 129 2.64 38.66 17.45
C VAL A 129 2.79 37.16 17.26
N LEU A 130 2.16 36.35 18.12
CA LEU A 130 2.17 34.88 18.00
C LEU A 130 1.49 34.41 16.71
N GLU A 131 0.35 35.00 16.34
CA GLU A 131 -0.37 34.66 15.11
C GLU A 131 0.43 35.08 13.87
N SER A 132 1.04 36.27 13.89
CA SER A 132 1.94 36.72 12.82
C SER A 132 3.15 35.78 12.66
N ALA A 133 3.71 35.33 13.78
CA ALA A 133 4.79 34.35 13.83
C ALA A 133 4.38 32.97 13.30
N PHE A 134 3.19 32.51 13.67
CA PHE A 134 2.62 31.26 13.17
C PHE A 134 2.49 31.29 11.64
N TRP A 135 1.82 32.32 11.09
CA TRP A 135 1.62 32.42 9.65
C TRP A 135 2.91 32.58 8.87
N TRP A 136 3.89 33.32 9.41
CA TRP A 136 5.21 33.42 8.81
C TRP A 136 5.91 32.05 8.79
N SER A 137 5.90 31.34 9.93
CA SER A 137 6.57 30.04 10.09
C SER A 137 5.94 28.97 9.20
N LEU A 138 4.61 28.95 9.10
CA LEU A 138 3.87 28.02 8.24
C LEU A 138 4.19 28.27 6.76
N ARG A 139 4.24 29.54 6.32
CA ARG A 139 4.68 29.88 4.95
C ARG A 139 6.11 29.45 4.67
N TYR A 140 7.02 29.67 5.61
CA TYR A 140 8.41 29.24 5.49
C TYR A 140 8.52 27.71 5.33
N LEU A 141 7.71 26.94 6.07
CA LEU A 141 7.64 25.49 5.91
C LEU A 141 6.92 25.05 4.62
N GLY A 142 6.10 25.92 4.03
CA GLY A 142 5.46 25.69 2.73
C GLY A 142 6.45 25.33 1.63
N ASP A 143 7.62 26.00 1.59
CA ASP A 143 8.68 25.69 0.61
C ASP A 143 9.19 24.25 0.77
N PHE A 144 9.37 23.78 2.01
CA PHE A 144 9.74 22.38 2.27
C PHE A 144 8.69 21.43 1.70
N TRP A 145 7.41 21.65 1.97
CA TRP A 145 6.34 20.78 1.49
C TRP A 145 6.29 20.75 -0.04
N MET A 146 6.29 21.92 -0.69
CA MET A 146 6.17 22.05 -2.14
C MET A 146 7.38 21.49 -2.89
N LEU A 147 8.61 21.72 -2.38
CA LEU A 147 9.81 21.14 -2.98
C LEU A 147 9.81 19.61 -2.91
N ASN A 148 9.33 19.03 -1.81
CA ASN A 148 9.25 17.56 -1.70
C ASN A 148 8.12 16.98 -2.56
N VAL A 149 6.98 17.66 -2.69
CA VAL A 149 5.93 17.27 -3.65
C VAL A 149 6.49 17.23 -5.07
N LYS A 150 7.11 18.32 -5.50
CA LYS A 150 7.72 18.44 -6.84
C LYS A 150 8.79 17.35 -7.07
N TYR A 151 9.65 17.12 -6.08
CA TYR A 151 10.66 16.06 -6.15
C TYR A 151 10.05 14.67 -6.34
N HIS A 152 8.95 14.37 -5.63
CA HIS A 152 8.24 13.10 -5.79
C HIS A 152 7.57 12.99 -7.17
N GLU A 153 6.94 14.06 -7.66
CA GLU A 153 6.34 14.11 -9.00
C GLU A 153 7.37 13.90 -10.11
N GLU A 154 8.50 14.61 -10.06
CA GLU A 154 9.60 14.46 -11.02
C GLU A 154 10.15 13.03 -11.01
N ARG A 155 10.38 12.45 -9.84
CA ARG A 155 10.83 11.05 -9.72
C ARG A 155 9.81 10.05 -10.25
N MET A 156 8.52 10.28 -10.05
CA MET A 156 7.47 9.41 -10.59
C MET A 156 7.40 9.50 -12.12
N ILE A 157 7.59 10.69 -12.69
CA ILE A 157 7.68 10.88 -14.14
C ILE A 157 8.91 10.18 -14.71
N GLU A 158 10.08 10.36 -14.10
CA GLU A 158 11.31 9.65 -14.48
C GLU A 158 11.13 8.14 -14.44
N LEU A 159 10.55 7.63 -13.35
CA LEU A 159 10.23 6.21 -13.18
C LEU A 159 9.27 5.69 -14.24
N GLY A 160 8.20 6.43 -14.54
CA GLY A 160 7.24 6.08 -15.58
C GLY A 160 7.86 6.05 -16.97
N ASN A 161 8.73 7.01 -17.28
CA ASN A 161 9.46 7.04 -18.55
C ASN A 161 10.44 5.87 -18.69
N MET A 162 11.19 5.54 -17.63
CA MET A 162 12.06 4.36 -17.62
C MET A 162 11.25 3.08 -17.79
N LEU A 163 10.14 2.94 -17.06
CA LEU A 163 9.28 1.76 -17.15
C LEU A 163 8.70 1.58 -18.56
N LYS A 164 8.28 2.67 -19.21
CA LYS A 164 7.79 2.66 -20.59
C LYS A 164 8.89 2.24 -21.58
N SER A 165 10.12 2.74 -21.39
CA SER A 165 11.28 2.34 -22.20
C SER A 165 11.57 0.86 -22.04
N TYR A 166 11.66 0.37 -20.79
CA TYR A 166 11.92 -1.04 -20.51
C TYR A 166 10.80 -1.94 -21.02
N SER A 167 9.54 -1.56 -20.85
CA SER A 167 8.37 -2.27 -21.40
C SER A 167 8.52 -2.47 -22.92
N SER A 168 8.78 -1.41 -23.68
CA SER A 168 8.94 -1.50 -25.13
C SER A 168 10.09 -2.42 -25.55
N MET A 169 11.22 -2.35 -24.85
CA MET A 169 12.38 -3.19 -25.13
C MET A 169 12.12 -4.66 -24.81
N ILE A 170 11.50 -4.93 -23.65
CA ILE A 170 11.16 -6.28 -23.20
C ILE A 170 10.16 -6.91 -24.17
N CYS A 171 9.09 -6.20 -24.55
CA CYS A 171 8.12 -6.72 -25.51
C CYS A 171 8.78 -7.05 -26.85
N SER A 172 9.58 -6.14 -27.43
CA SER A 172 10.28 -6.41 -28.70
C SER A 172 11.25 -7.60 -28.61
N TYR A 173 11.94 -7.76 -27.47
CA TYR A 173 12.80 -8.91 -27.24
C TYR A 173 12.02 -10.22 -27.15
N LEU A 174 10.89 -10.21 -26.41
CA LEU A 174 10.04 -11.38 -26.22
C LEU A 174 9.34 -11.80 -27.50
N GLU A 175 8.82 -10.86 -28.30
CA GLU A 175 8.18 -11.15 -29.60
C GLU A 175 9.12 -11.98 -30.48
N ARG A 176 10.37 -11.55 -30.60
CA ARG A 176 11.35 -12.22 -31.44
C ARG A 176 11.79 -13.57 -30.85
N LEU A 177 12.00 -13.64 -29.54
CA LEU A 177 12.28 -14.92 -28.88
C LEU A 177 11.15 -15.93 -29.09
N LEU A 178 9.89 -15.52 -28.89
CA LEU A 178 8.72 -16.38 -29.00
C LEU A 178 8.45 -16.82 -30.45
N GLN A 179 8.90 -16.04 -31.44
CA GLN A 179 8.96 -16.45 -32.85
C GLN A 179 10.10 -17.44 -33.17
N GLY A 180 10.94 -17.77 -32.18
CA GLY A 180 12.04 -18.73 -32.30
C GLY A 180 13.35 -18.12 -32.80
N GLU A 181 13.50 -16.79 -32.79
CA GLU A 181 14.77 -16.16 -33.13
C GLU A 181 15.81 -16.33 -32.00
N GLU A 182 17.02 -16.73 -32.35
CA GLU A 182 18.15 -16.76 -31.42
C GLU A 182 18.75 -15.36 -31.26
N ILE A 183 18.46 -14.71 -30.12
CA ILE A 183 18.89 -13.33 -29.86
C ILE A 183 19.55 -13.23 -28.49
N ALA A 184 20.74 -12.62 -28.47
CA ALA A 184 21.46 -12.34 -27.25
C ALA A 184 20.79 -11.21 -26.44
N MET A 185 20.86 -11.32 -25.11
CA MET A 185 20.39 -10.27 -24.20
C MET A 185 21.26 -9.02 -24.34
N GLN A 186 20.62 -7.87 -24.61
CA GLN A 186 21.31 -6.58 -24.73
C GLN A 186 21.60 -5.96 -23.35
N SER A 187 22.61 -5.08 -23.26
CA SER A 187 23.00 -4.41 -22.00
C SER A 187 21.82 -3.74 -21.30
N ASP A 188 20.97 -3.08 -22.07
CA ASP A 188 19.90 -2.26 -21.54
C ASP A 188 18.76 -3.13 -20.97
N LEU A 189 18.58 -4.36 -21.51
CA LEU A 189 17.67 -5.36 -20.95
C LEU A 189 18.22 -5.94 -19.64
N ILE A 190 19.53 -6.19 -19.58
CA ILE A 190 20.19 -6.62 -18.34
C ILE A 190 19.99 -5.55 -17.26
N GLU A 191 20.17 -4.27 -17.61
CA GLU A 191 19.89 -3.14 -16.71
C GLU A 191 18.43 -3.16 -16.25
N ALA A 192 17.47 -3.32 -17.16
CA ALA A 192 16.05 -3.36 -16.82
C ALA A 192 15.74 -4.44 -15.75
N PHE A 193 16.20 -5.67 -15.97
CA PHE A 193 15.97 -6.80 -15.05
C PHE A 193 16.79 -6.74 -13.75
N THR A 194 17.87 -5.98 -13.71
CA THR A 194 18.69 -5.79 -12.49
C THR A 194 18.40 -4.48 -11.76
N SER A 195 17.55 -3.63 -12.34
CA SER A 195 17.10 -2.38 -11.73
C SER A 195 16.08 -2.61 -10.60
N ARG A 196 15.78 -1.54 -9.86
CA ARG A 196 14.67 -1.52 -8.88
C ARG A 196 13.29 -1.78 -9.50
N LEU A 197 13.16 -1.69 -10.82
CA LEU A 197 11.91 -1.95 -11.56
C LEU A 197 11.78 -3.40 -12.00
N SER A 198 12.75 -4.27 -11.67
CA SER A 198 12.76 -5.68 -12.02
C SER A 198 11.42 -6.41 -11.77
N PRO A 199 10.72 -6.24 -10.62
CA PRO A 199 9.41 -6.88 -10.42
C PRO A 199 8.35 -6.49 -11.48
N LEU A 200 8.33 -5.22 -11.88
CA LEU A 200 7.42 -4.73 -12.92
C LEU A 200 7.86 -5.19 -14.32
N CYS A 201 9.17 -5.29 -14.56
CA CYS A 201 9.70 -5.88 -15.78
C CYS A 201 9.29 -7.35 -15.93
N LEU A 202 9.32 -8.13 -14.84
CA LEU A 202 8.87 -9.51 -14.83
C LEU A 202 7.35 -9.63 -15.06
N LEU A 203 6.55 -8.68 -14.57
CA LEU A 203 5.12 -8.62 -14.89
C LEU A 203 4.90 -8.49 -16.41
N TYR A 204 5.61 -7.58 -17.08
CA TYR A 204 5.54 -7.46 -18.54
C TYR A 204 5.96 -8.75 -19.26
N VAL A 205 6.95 -9.47 -18.74
CA VAL A 205 7.31 -10.79 -19.27
C VAL A 205 6.13 -11.75 -19.18
N THR A 206 5.54 -11.90 -18.00
CA THR A 206 4.41 -12.83 -17.81
C THR A 206 3.20 -12.46 -18.66
N ASP A 207 2.85 -11.18 -18.76
CA ASP A 207 1.73 -10.71 -19.58
C ASP A 207 1.97 -11.01 -21.06
N HIS A 208 3.14 -10.65 -21.58
CA HIS A 208 3.44 -10.83 -23.00
C HIS A 208 3.54 -12.31 -23.39
N VAL A 209 4.09 -13.16 -22.52
CA VAL A 209 4.06 -14.62 -22.70
C VAL A 209 2.62 -15.14 -22.77
N CYS A 210 1.73 -14.64 -21.90
CA CYS A 210 0.32 -15.05 -21.92
C CYS A 210 -0.40 -14.58 -23.20
N TYR A 211 -0.19 -13.33 -23.63
CA TYR A 211 -0.76 -12.81 -24.88
C TYR A 211 -0.35 -13.63 -26.11
N HIS A 212 0.95 -13.93 -26.26
CA HIS A 212 1.41 -14.80 -27.34
C HIS A 212 0.85 -16.22 -27.22
N GLY A 213 0.59 -16.70 -26.01
CA GLY A 213 -0.06 -18.00 -25.81
C GLY A 213 -1.50 -17.99 -26.32
N CYS A 214 -2.23 -16.90 -26.14
CA CYS A 214 -3.54 -16.72 -26.75
C CYS A 214 -3.48 -16.74 -28.28
N ASP A 215 -2.46 -16.12 -28.89
CA ASP A 215 -2.28 -16.16 -30.35
C ASP A 215 -2.02 -17.58 -30.86
N LEU A 216 -1.21 -18.37 -30.13
CA LEU A 216 -0.99 -19.78 -30.44
C LEU A 216 -2.28 -20.60 -30.30
N LEU A 217 -3.05 -20.38 -29.24
CA LEU A 217 -4.34 -21.04 -29.04
C LEU A 217 -5.32 -20.72 -30.18
N ALA A 218 -5.40 -19.44 -30.59
CA ALA A 218 -6.22 -18.99 -31.71
C ALA A 218 -5.76 -19.58 -33.05
N SER A 219 -4.47 -19.88 -33.20
CA SER A 219 -3.91 -20.57 -34.39
C SER A 219 -4.17 -22.08 -34.39
N GLY A 220 -4.82 -22.63 -33.36
CA GLY A 220 -5.19 -24.04 -33.25
C GLY A 220 -4.23 -24.92 -32.44
N CYS A 221 -3.28 -24.31 -31.72
CA CYS A 221 -2.41 -25.05 -30.80
C CYS A 221 -3.21 -25.54 -29.58
N ALA A 222 -3.01 -26.78 -29.15
CA ALA A 222 -3.66 -27.30 -27.95
C ALA A 222 -3.09 -26.63 -26.69
N LEU A 223 -3.94 -26.28 -25.73
CA LEU A 223 -3.55 -25.59 -24.50
C LEU A 223 -2.39 -26.28 -23.75
N GLY A 224 -2.40 -27.61 -23.71
CA GLY A 224 -1.35 -28.40 -23.06
C GLY A 224 0.04 -28.32 -23.70
N ASP A 225 0.12 -27.98 -24.99
CA ASP A 225 1.39 -27.89 -25.72
C ASP A 225 2.01 -26.49 -25.68
N ILE A 226 1.20 -25.46 -25.41
CA ILE A 226 1.62 -24.05 -25.49
C ILE A 226 2.78 -23.75 -24.55
N VAL A 227 2.70 -24.21 -23.29
CA VAL A 227 3.75 -23.95 -22.29
C VAL A 227 5.08 -24.54 -22.76
N GLU A 228 5.09 -25.75 -23.30
CA GLU A 228 6.32 -26.42 -23.75
C GLU A 228 6.92 -25.72 -24.99
N ILE A 229 6.06 -25.33 -25.94
CA ILE A 229 6.48 -24.58 -27.14
C ILE A 229 7.10 -23.23 -26.73
N GLN A 230 6.43 -22.48 -25.87
CA GLN A 230 6.92 -21.18 -25.42
C GLN A 230 8.17 -21.31 -24.55
N ALA A 231 8.22 -22.29 -23.62
CA ALA A 231 9.39 -22.53 -22.78
C ALA A 231 10.64 -22.86 -23.60
N LYS A 232 10.49 -23.63 -24.69
CA LYS A 232 11.58 -23.92 -25.63
C LYS A 232 12.15 -22.63 -26.24
N ASN A 233 11.28 -21.73 -26.67
CA ASN A 233 11.67 -20.47 -27.30
C ASN A 233 12.23 -19.46 -26.28
N LEU A 234 11.75 -19.51 -25.04
CA LEU A 234 12.20 -18.64 -23.94
C LEU A 234 13.48 -19.13 -23.24
N LYS A 235 14.08 -20.25 -23.68
CA LYS A 235 15.31 -20.81 -23.11
C LYS A 235 16.43 -19.78 -22.84
N PRO A 236 16.74 -18.83 -23.76
CA PRO A 236 17.73 -17.78 -23.49
C PRO A 236 17.36 -16.89 -22.28
N LEU A 237 16.09 -16.47 -22.19
CA LEU A 237 15.58 -15.65 -21.10
C LEU A 237 15.57 -16.43 -19.77
N LEU A 238 15.07 -17.66 -19.77
CA LEU A 238 15.01 -18.49 -18.56
C LEU A 238 16.41 -18.76 -17.99
N SER A 239 17.38 -19.02 -18.86
CA SER A 239 18.78 -19.20 -18.47
C SER A 239 19.39 -17.92 -17.88
N PHE A 240 19.09 -16.77 -18.48
CA PHE A 240 19.46 -15.47 -17.92
C PHE A 240 18.85 -15.25 -16.53
N LEU A 241 17.53 -15.39 -16.39
CA LEU A 241 16.82 -15.16 -15.11
C LEU A 241 17.30 -16.13 -14.02
N GLN A 242 17.62 -17.38 -14.37
CA GLN A 242 18.23 -18.33 -13.45
C GLN A 242 19.62 -17.86 -12.98
N SER A 243 20.48 -17.37 -13.88
CA SER A 243 21.82 -16.87 -13.53
C SER A 243 21.78 -15.65 -12.60
N TYR A 244 20.77 -14.80 -12.74
CA TYR A 244 20.53 -13.61 -11.90
C TYR A 244 19.62 -13.87 -10.69
N LYS A 245 19.20 -15.12 -10.46
CA LYS A 245 18.29 -15.52 -9.36
C LYS A 245 16.93 -14.80 -9.38
N LEU A 246 16.41 -14.47 -10.55
CA LEU A 246 15.13 -13.79 -10.77
C LEU A 246 13.98 -14.76 -11.12
N LEU A 247 14.27 -16.05 -11.19
CA LEU A 247 13.31 -17.06 -11.63
C LEU A 247 12.20 -17.29 -10.59
N ASN A 248 12.52 -17.20 -9.30
CA ASN A 248 11.51 -17.28 -8.23
C ASN A 248 10.48 -16.17 -8.39
N GLU A 249 10.95 -14.95 -8.63
CA GLU A 249 10.12 -13.77 -8.82
C GLU A 249 9.26 -13.91 -10.08
N LEU A 250 9.81 -14.41 -11.19
CA LEU A 250 9.02 -14.69 -12.40
C LEU A 250 7.86 -15.65 -12.11
N VAL A 251 8.14 -16.78 -11.44
CA VAL A 251 7.11 -17.77 -11.10
C VAL A 251 6.05 -17.17 -10.17
N MET A 252 6.48 -16.38 -9.19
CA MET A 252 5.55 -15.66 -8.32
C MET A 252 4.69 -14.65 -9.10
N GLN A 253 5.22 -13.95 -10.12
CA GLN A 253 4.42 -13.05 -10.95
C GLN A 253 3.33 -13.79 -11.73
N PHE A 254 3.62 -15.00 -12.26
CA PHE A 254 2.59 -15.82 -12.89
C PHE A 254 1.46 -16.17 -11.92
N ILE A 255 1.80 -16.63 -10.70
CA ILE A 255 0.81 -17.06 -9.71
C ILE A 255 0.00 -15.87 -9.17
N LEU A 256 0.68 -14.78 -8.78
CA LEU A 256 0.04 -13.59 -8.21
C LEU A 256 -0.75 -12.78 -9.25
N GLY A 257 -0.49 -13.01 -10.54
CA GLY A 257 -1.27 -12.44 -11.63
C GLY A 257 -2.54 -13.24 -11.97
N LEU A 258 -2.84 -14.34 -11.29
CA LEU A 258 -4.09 -15.07 -11.51
C LEU A 258 -5.28 -14.27 -10.97
N GLU A 259 -6.32 -14.17 -11.79
CA GLU A 259 -7.59 -13.54 -11.46
C GLU A 259 -8.74 -14.52 -11.78
N ASP A 260 -9.89 -14.32 -11.14
CA ASP A 260 -11.12 -15.06 -11.44
C ASP A 260 -11.78 -14.48 -12.70
N ASP A 261 -11.22 -14.82 -13.86
CA ASP A 261 -11.70 -14.42 -15.17
C ASP A 261 -11.66 -15.62 -16.14
N ASP A 262 -12.72 -15.77 -16.93
CA ASP A 262 -12.92 -16.87 -17.89
C ASP A 262 -12.22 -16.62 -19.24
N SER A 263 -11.22 -15.75 -19.26
CA SER A 263 -10.47 -15.45 -20.48
C SER A 263 -9.43 -16.52 -20.80
N SER A 264 -9.20 -16.71 -22.10
CA SER A 264 -8.10 -17.55 -22.59
C SER A 264 -6.74 -17.07 -22.08
N PHE A 265 -6.60 -15.80 -21.73
CA PHE A 265 -5.40 -15.25 -21.10
C PHE A 265 -5.15 -15.88 -19.73
N MET A 266 -6.20 -16.03 -18.91
CA MET A 266 -6.10 -16.69 -17.61
C MET A 266 -5.88 -18.20 -17.73
N ASP A 267 -6.49 -18.87 -18.71
CA ASP A 267 -6.24 -20.30 -18.95
C ASP A 267 -4.76 -20.57 -19.32
N ILE A 268 -4.15 -19.67 -20.12
CA ILE A 268 -2.72 -19.74 -20.46
C ILE A 268 -1.85 -19.47 -19.23
N ARG A 269 -2.17 -18.43 -18.45
CA ARG A 269 -1.45 -18.09 -17.21
C ARG A 269 -1.51 -19.24 -16.21
N LEU A 270 -2.68 -19.86 -16.03
CA LEU A 270 -2.88 -21.02 -15.18
C LEU A 270 -2.04 -22.21 -15.67
N SER A 271 -2.01 -22.46 -16.98
CA SER A 271 -1.18 -23.53 -17.57
C SER A 271 0.30 -23.33 -17.25
N TRP A 272 0.80 -22.09 -17.32
CA TRP A 272 2.16 -21.76 -16.89
C TRP A 272 2.39 -21.97 -15.40
N CYS A 273 1.44 -21.56 -14.54
CA CYS A 273 1.53 -21.79 -13.09
C CYS A 273 1.62 -23.29 -12.77
N VAL A 274 0.72 -24.10 -13.34
CA VAL A 274 0.72 -25.56 -13.18
C VAL A 274 2.02 -26.16 -13.71
N GLY A 275 2.51 -25.72 -14.87
CA GLY A 275 3.78 -26.15 -15.44
C GLY A 275 4.97 -25.91 -14.51
N TRP A 276 5.10 -24.71 -13.95
CA TRP A 276 6.14 -24.37 -12.98
C TRP A 276 6.06 -25.20 -11.71
N VAL A 277 4.88 -25.29 -11.10
CA VAL A 277 4.69 -26.00 -9.83
C VAL A 277 4.91 -27.50 -10.00
N LYS A 278 4.45 -28.09 -11.12
CA LYS A 278 4.74 -29.49 -11.46
C LYS A 278 6.24 -29.73 -11.61
N ALA A 279 6.94 -28.88 -12.37
CA ALA A 279 8.39 -29.00 -12.53
C ALA A 279 9.13 -28.97 -11.18
N ILE A 280 8.72 -28.08 -10.26
CA ILE A 280 9.30 -27.99 -8.91
C ILE A 280 9.03 -29.25 -8.09
N SER A 281 7.80 -29.78 -8.14
CA SER A 281 7.41 -30.98 -7.39
C SER A 281 8.06 -32.26 -7.93
N HIS A 282 8.21 -32.37 -9.25
CA HIS A 282 8.72 -33.54 -9.95
C HIS A 282 10.03 -33.19 -10.66
N LYS A 283 11.14 -33.19 -9.90
CA LYS A 283 12.51 -32.94 -10.40
C LYS A 283 13.00 -33.90 -11.50
N SER A 284 12.15 -34.83 -11.95
CA SER A 284 12.46 -35.86 -12.95
C SER A 284 11.40 -35.99 -14.05
N GLY A 285 10.56 -34.97 -14.28
CA GLY A 285 9.56 -34.95 -15.36
C GLY A 285 10.12 -34.34 -16.65
N GLY A 286 9.91 -34.96 -17.80
CA GLY A 286 10.51 -34.59 -19.10
C GLY A 286 10.06 -33.27 -19.75
N THR A 287 9.69 -32.24 -18.97
CA THR A 287 9.38 -30.88 -19.46
C THR A 287 10.61 -29.98 -19.43
N ILE A 288 10.76 -29.06 -20.39
CA ILE A 288 11.89 -28.10 -20.44
C ILE A 288 12.04 -27.28 -19.15
N LEU A 289 10.94 -27.01 -18.43
CA LEU A 289 10.99 -26.24 -17.18
C LEU A 289 11.80 -26.94 -16.07
N CYS A 290 11.92 -28.26 -16.09
CA CYS A 290 12.68 -29.02 -15.09
C CYS A 290 14.18 -28.70 -15.09
N ASP A 291 14.73 -28.21 -16.21
CA ASP A 291 16.12 -27.75 -16.29
C ASP A 291 16.39 -26.52 -15.39
N TYR A 292 15.34 -25.84 -14.94
CA TYR A 292 15.44 -24.54 -14.27
C TYR A 292 15.07 -24.54 -12.78
N VAL A 293 14.46 -25.61 -12.26
CA VAL A 293 13.78 -25.62 -10.94
C VAL A 293 14.63 -26.09 -9.76
N ASP A 294 15.83 -26.61 -9.98
CA ASP A 294 16.65 -27.26 -8.92
C ASP A 294 16.89 -26.41 -7.66
N LYS A 295 16.89 -25.08 -7.81
CA LYS A 295 17.15 -24.11 -6.74
C LYS A 295 15.97 -23.17 -6.47
N LEU A 296 14.82 -23.44 -7.07
CA LEU A 296 13.65 -22.57 -7.01
C LEU A 296 12.93 -22.78 -5.67
N VAL A 297 12.64 -21.68 -4.97
CA VAL A 297 11.89 -21.69 -3.71
C VAL A 297 10.75 -20.71 -3.85
N ILE A 298 9.53 -21.24 -3.91
CA ILE A 298 8.30 -20.45 -3.96
C ILE A 298 7.92 -20.05 -2.53
N ASP A 299 7.47 -18.81 -2.33
CA ASP A 299 6.74 -18.43 -1.12
C ASP A 299 5.34 -19.06 -1.17
N TRP A 300 5.29 -20.35 -0.81
CA TRP A 300 4.08 -21.16 -0.94
C TRP A 300 2.90 -20.57 -0.17
N ARG A 301 3.14 -19.86 0.95
CA ARG A 301 2.05 -19.26 1.73
C ARG A 301 1.40 -18.12 0.98
N LEU A 302 2.22 -17.23 0.44
CA LEU A 302 1.74 -16.11 -0.36
C LEU A 302 1.02 -16.62 -1.62
N ALA A 303 1.63 -17.58 -2.33
CA ALA A 303 1.06 -18.18 -3.52
C ALA A 303 -0.28 -18.88 -3.23
N PHE A 304 -0.32 -19.72 -2.19
CA PHE A 304 -1.53 -20.47 -1.81
C PHE A 304 -2.65 -19.56 -1.34
N ASN A 305 -2.36 -18.55 -0.51
CA ASN A 305 -3.36 -17.56 -0.09
C ASN A 305 -3.94 -16.78 -1.27
N HIS A 306 -3.11 -16.43 -2.26
CA HIS A 306 -3.58 -15.76 -3.47
C HIS A 306 -4.54 -16.65 -4.28
N VAL A 307 -4.13 -17.89 -4.58
CA VAL A 307 -4.96 -18.83 -5.36
C VAL A 307 -6.28 -19.13 -4.64
N LEU A 308 -6.27 -19.27 -3.31
CA LEU A 308 -7.49 -19.43 -2.51
C LEU A 308 -8.37 -18.18 -2.44
N ASN A 309 -7.90 -17.00 -2.80
CA ASN A 309 -8.74 -15.80 -2.89
C ASN A 309 -9.36 -15.64 -4.29
N CYS A 310 -8.76 -16.22 -5.33
CA CYS A 310 -9.25 -16.17 -6.71
C CYS A 310 -10.12 -17.40 -7.04
N VAL A 311 -10.95 -17.86 -6.08
CA VAL A 311 -11.64 -19.16 -6.06
C VAL A 311 -12.42 -19.48 -7.35
N CYS A 312 -11.77 -20.19 -8.26
CA CYS A 312 -12.37 -20.79 -9.46
C CYS A 312 -12.08 -22.30 -9.49
N ASP A 313 -13.02 -23.11 -9.99
CA ASP A 313 -12.88 -24.57 -10.11
C ASP A 313 -11.68 -24.98 -10.98
N LYS A 314 -11.33 -24.13 -11.95
CA LYS A 314 -10.13 -24.25 -12.78
C LYS A 314 -8.84 -24.37 -11.97
N PHE A 315 -8.78 -23.82 -10.75
CA PHE A 315 -7.57 -23.77 -9.95
C PHE A 315 -7.32 -25.00 -9.07
N GLU A 316 -8.23 -25.99 -9.07
CA GLU A 316 -8.08 -27.21 -8.27
C GLU A 316 -6.71 -27.88 -8.49
N GLU A 317 -6.32 -28.04 -9.77
CA GLU A 317 -5.03 -28.65 -10.13
C GLU A 317 -3.84 -27.86 -9.56
N LEU A 318 -3.87 -26.53 -9.66
CA LEU A 318 -2.81 -25.66 -9.14
C LEU A 318 -2.72 -25.74 -7.61
N VAL A 319 -3.87 -25.76 -6.91
CA VAL A 319 -3.91 -25.88 -5.45
C VAL A 319 -3.28 -27.19 -4.99
N VAL A 320 -3.64 -28.30 -5.64
CA VAL A 320 -3.06 -29.62 -5.35
C VAL A 320 -1.56 -29.65 -5.65
N ALA A 321 -1.14 -29.08 -6.78
CA ALA A 321 0.26 -28.99 -7.15
C ALA A 321 1.05 -28.14 -6.12
N LEU A 322 0.52 -27.00 -5.67
CA LEU A 322 1.17 -26.13 -4.69
C LEU A 322 1.35 -26.84 -3.35
N LEU A 323 0.34 -27.56 -2.87
CA LEU A 323 0.42 -28.35 -1.64
C LEU A 323 1.50 -29.42 -1.71
N SER A 324 1.75 -29.97 -2.91
CA SER A 324 2.78 -30.98 -3.16
C SER A 324 4.20 -30.39 -3.13
N THR A 325 4.36 -29.07 -3.30
CA THR A 325 5.67 -28.38 -3.19
C THR A 325 6.06 -27.98 -1.77
N ARG A 326 5.19 -28.19 -0.78
CA ARG A 326 5.43 -27.80 0.61
C ARG A 326 6.51 -28.67 1.25
N ASP A 327 7.40 -28.04 2.03
CA ASP A 327 8.35 -28.71 2.91
C ASP A 327 7.99 -28.45 4.40
N PRO A 328 7.76 -29.49 5.23
CA PRO A 328 7.66 -30.91 4.88
C PRO A 328 6.41 -31.23 4.05
N PRO A 329 6.42 -32.31 3.24
CA PRO A 329 5.32 -32.68 2.37
C PRO A 329 4.06 -32.98 3.19
N VAL A 330 2.92 -32.62 2.62
CA VAL A 330 1.61 -32.96 3.18
C VAL A 330 1.37 -34.46 2.97
N SER A 331 1.01 -35.19 4.03
CA SER A 331 0.66 -36.61 3.92
C SER A 331 -0.55 -36.81 3.01
N ASP A 332 -0.59 -37.91 2.24
CA ASP A 332 -1.66 -38.22 1.29
C ASP A 332 -3.06 -38.12 1.92
N GLU A 333 -3.25 -38.66 3.14
CA GLU A 333 -4.52 -38.57 3.89
C GLU A 333 -4.99 -37.12 4.11
N LYS A 334 -4.04 -36.20 4.39
CA LYS A 334 -4.34 -34.78 4.59
C LYS A 334 -4.57 -34.07 3.27
N LEU A 335 -3.87 -34.48 2.21
CA LEU A 335 -4.09 -33.93 0.88
C LEU A 335 -5.49 -34.27 0.37
N GLU A 336 -5.94 -35.53 0.54
CA GLU A 336 -7.30 -35.95 0.21
C GLU A 336 -8.35 -35.23 1.07
N MET A 337 -8.07 -35.04 2.37
CA MET A 337 -8.92 -34.22 3.21
C MET A 337 -9.02 -32.78 2.69
N ILE A 338 -7.90 -32.14 2.36
CA ILE A 338 -7.89 -30.77 1.82
C ILE A 338 -8.65 -30.70 0.49
N LYS A 339 -8.41 -31.64 -0.44
CA LYS A 339 -9.17 -31.75 -1.69
C LYS A 339 -10.68 -31.87 -1.44
N SER A 340 -11.09 -32.70 -0.48
CA SER A 340 -12.52 -32.83 -0.15
C SER A 340 -13.14 -31.52 0.37
N HIS A 341 -12.40 -30.74 1.18
CA HIS A 341 -12.86 -29.44 1.65
C HIS A 341 -12.92 -28.41 0.52
N ILE A 342 -11.93 -28.43 -0.37
CA ILE A 342 -11.89 -27.61 -1.57
C ILE A 342 -13.09 -27.92 -2.48
N ASN A 343 -13.39 -29.21 -2.71
CA ASN A 343 -14.53 -29.64 -3.51
C ASN A 343 -15.86 -29.18 -2.91
N VAL A 344 -16.03 -29.34 -1.59
CA VAL A 344 -17.22 -28.82 -0.89
C VAL A 344 -17.31 -27.30 -1.04
N PHE A 345 -16.20 -26.59 -0.92
CA PHE A 345 -16.13 -25.14 -1.05
C PHE A 345 -16.48 -24.67 -2.47
N TYR A 346 -16.05 -25.39 -3.50
CA TYR A 346 -16.46 -25.17 -4.90
C TYR A 346 -17.87 -25.70 -5.23
N GLY A 347 -18.56 -26.36 -4.29
CA GLY A 347 -19.89 -26.94 -4.52
C GLY A 347 -19.89 -28.29 -5.24
N TYR A 348 -18.72 -28.87 -5.52
CA TYR A 348 -18.59 -30.22 -6.04
C TYR A 348 -18.97 -31.25 -4.96
N GLY A 349 -19.93 -32.12 -5.26
CA GLY A 349 -20.33 -33.21 -4.36
C GLY A 349 -21.51 -32.90 -3.44
N ILE A 350 -22.13 -31.72 -3.53
CA ILE A 350 -23.51 -31.55 -3.08
C ILE A 350 -24.40 -32.09 -4.19
N SER A 351 -24.64 -33.41 -4.20
CA SER A 351 -25.81 -33.93 -4.90
C SER A 351 -27.01 -33.10 -4.42
N ASN A 352 -27.84 -32.60 -5.33
CA ASN A 352 -29.10 -31.94 -5.02
C ASN A 352 -30.05 -32.93 -4.31
N VAL A 353 -29.76 -33.29 -3.07
CA VAL A 353 -30.63 -34.09 -2.19
C VAL A 353 -31.83 -33.25 -1.74
N HIS A 354 -31.89 -31.97 -2.14
CA HIS A 354 -33.00 -31.07 -1.84
C HIS A 354 -34.21 -31.18 -2.80
N GLU A 355 -34.17 -31.99 -3.87
CA GLU A 355 -35.39 -32.25 -4.66
C GLU A 355 -36.34 -33.27 -4.01
N ASP A 356 -35.87 -34.12 -3.09
CA ASP A 356 -36.70 -35.13 -2.41
C ASP A 356 -37.16 -34.73 -0.99
N ILE A 357 -36.82 -33.53 -0.50
CA ILE A 357 -37.29 -33.01 0.82
C ILE A 357 -38.34 -31.90 0.61
N ARG A 358 -39.35 -32.15 -0.23
CA ARG A 358 -40.54 -31.27 -0.34
C ARG A 358 -41.76 -31.74 0.45
N THR A 359 -41.67 -32.84 1.22
CA THR A 359 -42.80 -33.36 2.01
C THR A 359 -42.51 -33.57 3.50
N GLY A 360 -41.39 -33.06 4.03
CA GLY A 360 -41.07 -33.07 5.47
C GLY A 360 -41.07 -31.66 6.09
N PRO A 361 -41.40 -31.50 7.38
CA PRO A 361 -41.42 -30.19 8.03
C PRO A 361 -40.01 -29.58 8.02
N GLN A 362 -39.91 -28.35 7.52
CA GLN A 362 -38.65 -27.62 7.35
C GLN A 362 -37.74 -27.71 8.58
N PRO A 363 -36.45 -28.06 8.43
CA PRO A 363 -35.49 -27.87 9.51
C PRO A 363 -35.27 -26.37 9.71
N ARG A 364 -35.70 -25.86 10.87
CA ARG A 364 -35.35 -24.52 11.35
C ARG A 364 -33.86 -24.50 11.69
N SER A 365 -33.00 -24.29 10.69
CA SER A 365 -31.63 -23.82 10.92
C SER A 365 -31.32 -22.66 9.98
N GLN A 366 -32.06 -21.56 10.15
CA GLN A 366 -31.53 -20.25 9.78
C GLN A 366 -30.33 -19.99 10.68
N TRP A 367 -29.13 -20.03 10.11
CA TRP A 367 -27.97 -19.42 10.73
C TRP A 367 -28.26 -17.93 10.92
N ASN A 368 -28.71 -17.55 12.11
CA ASN A 368 -28.85 -16.14 12.48
C ASN A 368 -27.47 -15.58 12.79
N LEU A 369 -26.74 -15.22 11.73
CA LEU A 369 -25.59 -14.34 11.83
C LEU A 369 -26.08 -12.98 12.37
N SER A 370 -25.70 -12.64 13.60
CA SER A 370 -25.93 -11.30 14.12
C SER A 370 -25.14 -10.33 13.23
N LYS A 371 -25.80 -9.28 12.73
CA LYS A 371 -25.21 -8.22 11.87
C LYS A 371 -24.09 -7.39 12.56
N SER A 372 -23.64 -7.79 13.75
CA SER A 372 -22.70 -7.04 14.58
C SER A 372 -21.32 -7.66 14.74
N LEU A 373 -21.02 -8.79 14.07
CA LEU A 373 -19.75 -9.50 14.23
C LEU A 373 -18.87 -9.39 12.97
N SER A 374 -17.85 -8.53 13.05
CA SER A 374 -16.72 -8.54 12.12
C SER A 374 -15.82 -9.75 12.44
N TRP A 375 -15.65 -10.65 11.48
CA TRP A 375 -14.77 -11.82 11.62
C TRP A 375 -13.28 -11.45 11.79
N SER A 376 -12.89 -10.22 11.46
CA SER A 376 -11.49 -9.79 11.49
C SER A 376 -10.94 -9.48 12.90
N GLU A 377 -11.78 -9.44 13.92
CA GLU A 377 -11.39 -8.94 15.25
C GLU A 377 -11.00 -10.03 16.26
N LYS A 378 -11.03 -11.32 15.90
CA LYS A 378 -10.60 -12.40 16.80
C LYS A 378 -9.82 -13.52 16.08
N PRO A 379 -8.62 -13.89 16.54
CA PRO A 379 -7.89 -15.02 15.96
C PRO A 379 -8.56 -16.36 16.32
N LEU A 380 -8.56 -17.28 15.35
CA LEU A 380 -8.94 -18.69 15.53
C LEU A 380 -8.08 -19.30 16.66
N GLY A 381 -8.73 -19.77 17.73
CA GLY A 381 -8.08 -20.50 18.83
C GLY A 381 -8.23 -19.91 20.24
N ALA A 382 -8.98 -18.82 20.44
CA ALA A 382 -9.26 -18.33 21.78
C ALA A 382 -10.12 -19.33 22.59
N LEU A 383 -9.53 -19.97 23.60
CA LEU A 383 -10.23 -20.82 24.55
C LEU A 383 -11.29 -20.00 25.30
N MET A 384 -12.56 -20.38 25.15
CA MET A 384 -13.65 -19.79 25.91
C MET A 384 -13.57 -20.23 27.37
N ASN A 385 -13.15 -19.34 28.26
CA ASN A 385 -13.40 -19.49 29.69
C ASN A 385 -14.66 -18.73 30.05
N LEU A 386 -15.79 -19.43 30.03
CA LEU A 386 -17.07 -18.95 30.52
C LEU A 386 -17.12 -19.18 32.04
N ARG A 387 -17.05 -18.10 32.81
CA ARG A 387 -17.93 -17.92 33.98
C ARG A 387 -17.95 -16.48 34.47
N ASN A 388 -19.13 -15.89 34.31
CA ASN A 388 -19.87 -15.04 35.24
C ASN A 388 -20.24 -13.63 34.79
N ASN A 389 -21.56 -13.53 34.58
CA ASN A 389 -22.51 -12.46 34.91
C ASN A 389 -22.60 -11.29 33.92
N LEU A 390 -23.66 -11.17 33.11
CA LEU A 390 -25.06 -10.83 33.46
C LEU A 390 -25.15 -9.58 34.35
N TYR A 391 -25.57 -8.45 33.79
CA TYR A 391 -26.94 -7.93 33.86
C TYR A 391 -27.02 -6.49 33.30
N SER A 392 -28.22 -6.14 32.82
CA SER A 392 -28.76 -4.78 32.59
C SER A 392 -28.67 -4.23 31.15
N LEU A 393 -29.67 -4.46 30.27
CA LEU A 393 -31.03 -3.85 30.15
C LEU A 393 -31.04 -2.72 29.08
N THR A 394 -31.48 -2.96 27.83
CA THR A 394 -32.84 -2.91 27.24
C THR A 394 -33.26 -1.57 26.60
N PHE A 395 -33.41 -1.60 25.27
CA PHE A 395 -34.55 -1.15 24.43
C PHE A 395 -35.43 0.03 24.89
N ILE A 396 -35.62 1.03 24.00
CA ILE A 396 -36.92 1.45 23.45
C ILE A 396 -36.75 1.88 21.97
N SER A 397 -37.70 1.47 21.12
CA SER A 397 -37.81 1.64 19.67
C SER A 397 -38.44 2.97 19.22
N ALA A 398 -38.26 3.27 17.93
CA ALA A 398 -38.89 4.34 17.17
C ALA A 398 -40.40 4.14 16.96
N GLN A 399 -41.17 5.24 16.96
CA GLN A 399 -41.99 5.79 15.87
C GLN A 399 -43.04 6.75 16.44
N ASP A 400 -43.09 7.99 15.92
CA ASP A 400 -44.32 8.54 15.35
C ASP A 400 -44.05 9.84 14.59
N ALA A 401 -44.76 9.99 13.48
CA ALA A 401 -44.61 11.02 12.48
C ALA A 401 -45.65 12.15 12.62
N SER A 402 -45.23 13.35 12.24
CA SER A 402 -46.02 14.45 11.65
C SER A 402 -47.14 15.13 12.47
N THR A 403 -47.08 16.47 12.59
CA THR A 403 -47.93 17.41 11.84
C THR A 403 -47.70 18.88 12.25
N SER A 404 -47.60 19.73 11.21
CA SER A 404 -48.08 21.13 11.07
C SER A 404 -47.81 22.22 12.12
N GLY A 405 -47.41 23.42 11.64
CA GLY A 405 -47.93 24.67 12.22
C GLY A 405 -47.05 25.92 12.20
N GLN A 406 -46.96 26.58 11.03
CA GLN A 406 -47.02 28.04 10.80
C GLN A 406 -46.24 29.09 11.65
N HIS A 407 -45.52 29.93 10.89
CA HIS A 407 -45.41 31.40 10.94
C HIS A 407 -44.71 32.14 12.12
N LYS A 408 -43.59 32.81 11.82
CA LYS A 408 -43.54 34.28 11.59
C LYS A 408 -42.21 34.76 10.96
N ARG A 409 -42.34 35.72 10.04
CA ARG A 409 -41.31 36.51 9.32
C ARG A 409 -40.86 37.71 10.19
N VAL A 410 -39.55 38.03 10.31
CA VAL A 410 -38.77 39.18 9.71
C VAL A 410 -38.96 40.54 10.44
N PRO A 411 -38.05 41.56 10.45
CA PRO A 411 -36.56 41.66 10.28
C PRO A 411 -35.79 42.56 11.31
N ALA A 412 -34.46 42.58 11.14
CA ALA A 412 -33.44 43.65 11.21
C ALA A 412 -33.57 44.88 12.15
N HIS A 413 -32.46 45.20 12.82
CA HIS A 413 -32.08 46.57 13.12
C HIS A 413 -30.56 46.76 13.00
N ASP A 414 -30.19 47.68 12.11
CA ASP A 414 -28.90 48.36 12.06
C ASP A 414 -28.62 49.13 13.36
N THR A 415 -27.35 49.30 13.69
CA THR A 415 -26.82 50.55 14.25
C THR A 415 -25.32 50.66 13.94
N GLU A 416 -25.01 51.53 12.98
CA GLU A 416 -23.75 52.26 12.91
C GLU A 416 -23.53 53.09 14.18
N GLY A 417 -22.27 53.33 14.56
CA GLY A 417 -21.93 54.50 15.38
C GLY A 417 -20.73 54.39 16.31
N GLY A 418 -19.52 54.54 15.77
CA GLY A 418 -18.59 55.61 16.16
C GLY A 418 -17.89 55.62 17.55
N ARG A 419 -16.57 55.82 17.46
CA ARG A 419 -15.65 56.65 18.29
C ARG A 419 -14.65 55.96 19.25
N GLN A 420 -13.40 55.98 18.81
CA GLN A 420 -12.30 56.86 19.29
C GLN A 420 -11.81 56.78 20.76
N ILE A 421 -10.46 56.70 20.85
CA ILE A 421 -9.55 57.18 21.92
C ILE A 421 -9.33 56.25 23.13
N CYS A 422 -8.17 55.58 23.16
CA CYS A 422 -6.99 55.98 23.93
C CYS A 422 -5.75 55.25 23.41
#